data_AF-A0A8T4X4J0-F1
#
_entry.id   AF-A0A8T4X4J0-F1
#
_cell.length_a   1.000
_cell.length_b   1.000
_cell.length_c   1.000
_cell.angle_alpha   90.00
_cell.angle_beta   90.00
_cell.angle_gamma   90.00
#
_symmetry.space_group_name_H-M   'P 1'
#
loop_
_entity.id
_entity.type
_entity.pdbx_description
1 polymer ?
#
loop_
_entity_poly.entity_id
_entity_poly.type
_entity_poly.pdbx_seq_one_letter_code
_entity_poly.pdbx_strand_id
1 'polypeptide(L)'
;MIKENDVVKWMEEFRNAWVNKDKDRVLSLFSETKNYYERPFKSATTKEEIQSYWNDIDNLTDITLDYEIYAIENDVACIHWVNKYTYQEKRYHLDGVFMIKFDEFKNCIEFRQWWFME
;
A
#
# COMPACT_ATOMS: atom_id res chain seq x y z
N MET A 1 18.41 -4.70 -8.14
CA MET A 1 17.74 -5.87 -7.55
C MET A 1 17.35 -5.58 -6.11
N ILE A 2 16.05 -5.63 -5.85
CA ILE A 2 15.45 -5.54 -4.52
C ILE A 2 15.63 -6.88 -3.79
N LYS A 3 15.86 -6.86 -2.48
CA LYS A 3 15.94 -8.08 -1.67
C LYS A 3 14.74 -8.16 -0.75
N GLU A 4 14.43 -9.36 -0.29
CA GLU A 4 13.34 -9.61 0.66
C GLU A 4 13.39 -8.68 1.88
N ASN A 5 14.57 -8.51 2.48
CA ASN A 5 14.73 -7.64 3.65
C ASN A 5 14.47 -6.14 3.35
N ASP A 6 14.64 -5.70 2.09
CA ASP A 6 14.30 -4.34 1.68
C ASP A 6 12.79 -4.20 1.50
N VAL A 7 12.13 -5.22 0.91
CA VAL A 7 10.67 -5.27 0.78
C VAL A 7 9.99 -5.32 2.15
N VAL A 8 10.51 -6.14 3.08
CA VAL A 8 10.02 -6.21 4.46
C VAL A 8 10.12 -4.84 5.12
N LYS A 9 11.25 -4.15 5.01
CA LYS A 9 11.38 -2.78 5.57
C LYS A 9 10.34 -1.83 5.00
N TRP A 10 10.16 -1.81 3.69
CA TRP A 10 9.16 -0.95 3.06
C TRP A 10 7.73 -1.30 3.51
N MET A 11 7.40 -2.59 3.57
CA MET A 11 6.07 -3.07 4.00
C MET A 11 5.80 -2.82 5.48
N GLU A 12 6.80 -2.92 6.35
CA GLU A 12 6.66 -2.55 7.76
C GLU A 12 6.48 -1.04 7.93
N GLU A 13 7.20 -0.22 7.16
CA GLU A 13 6.97 1.23 7.16
C GLU A 13 5.55 1.58 6.69
N PHE A 14 5.09 0.94 5.60
CA PHE A 14 3.73 1.12 5.09
C PHE A 14 2.67 0.66 6.09
N ARG A 15 2.83 -0.54 6.69
CA ARG A 15 1.94 -1.09 7.72
C ARG A 15 1.85 -0.16 8.93
N ASN A 16 2.98 0.30 9.43
CA ASN A 16 3.01 1.21 10.57
C ASN A 16 2.31 2.53 10.23
N ALA A 17 2.54 3.08 9.04
CA ALA A 17 1.89 4.32 8.64
C ALA A 17 0.37 4.14 8.46
N TRP A 18 -0.08 3.01 7.88
CA TRP A 18 -1.50 2.67 7.73
C TRP A 18 -2.21 2.53 9.08
N VAL A 19 -1.67 1.69 9.98
CA VAL A 19 -2.27 1.40 11.28
C VAL A 19 -2.33 2.63 12.18
N ASN A 20 -1.31 3.49 12.11
CA ASN A 20 -1.26 4.73 12.89
C ASN A 20 -1.94 5.93 12.19
N LYS A 21 -2.49 5.74 10.99
CA LYS A 21 -3.09 6.82 10.18
C LYS A 21 -2.12 7.98 9.90
N ASP A 22 -0.84 7.66 9.75
CA ASP A 22 0.23 8.62 9.49
C ASP A 22 0.30 8.94 7.99
N LYS A 23 -0.50 9.93 7.58
CA LYS A 23 -0.61 10.35 6.17
C LYS A 23 0.70 10.85 5.60
N ASP A 24 1.48 11.61 6.39
CA ASP A 24 2.74 12.18 5.92
C ASP A 24 3.76 11.08 5.63
N ARG A 25 3.81 10.06 6.48
CA ARG A 25 4.70 8.91 6.29
C ARG A 25 4.34 8.11 5.05
N VAL A 26 3.05 7.90 4.80
CA VAL A 26 2.57 7.25 3.57
C VAL A 26 2.92 8.07 2.33
N LEU A 27 2.64 9.37 2.33
CA LEU A 27 2.96 10.24 1.20
C LEU A 27 4.46 10.27 0.92
N SER A 28 5.28 10.18 1.97
CA SER A 28 6.73 10.03 1.85
C SER A 28 7.14 8.70 1.20
N LEU A 29 6.48 7.58 1.48
CA LEU A 29 6.78 6.28 0.87
C LEU A 29 6.52 6.26 -0.65
N PHE A 30 5.59 7.10 -1.11
CA PHE A 30 5.21 7.23 -2.52
C PHE A 30 5.78 8.51 -3.19
N SER A 31 6.72 9.22 -2.58
CA SER A 31 7.22 10.50 -3.11
C SER A 31 7.84 10.38 -4.51
N GLU A 32 8.56 9.28 -4.73
CA GLU A 32 9.22 8.91 -5.99
C GLU A 32 8.34 8.05 -6.92
N THR A 33 7.11 7.73 -6.50
CA THR A 33 6.20 6.90 -7.28
C THR A 33 5.68 7.68 -8.48
N LYS A 34 5.98 7.17 -9.68
CA LYS A 34 5.58 7.79 -10.95
C LYS A 34 4.22 7.29 -11.41
N ASN A 35 3.95 6.01 -11.16
CA ASN A 35 2.69 5.37 -11.51
C ASN A 35 2.09 4.72 -10.27
N TYR A 36 0.94 5.19 -9.83
CA TYR A 36 0.20 4.59 -8.73
C TYR A 36 -1.14 4.11 -9.29
N TYR A 37 -1.50 2.85 -9.14
CA TYR A 37 -2.77 2.31 -9.63
C TYR A 37 -3.59 1.76 -8.47
N GLU A 38 -4.45 2.61 -7.90
CA GLU A 38 -5.35 2.26 -6.79
C GLU A 38 -6.39 1.23 -7.20
N ARG A 39 -6.86 1.29 -8.45
CA ARG A 39 -7.89 0.40 -9.00
C ARG A 39 -7.45 -0.14 -10.36
N PRO A 40 -7.70 -1.43 -10.65
CA PRO A 40 -7.12 -2.10 -11.81
C PRO A 40 -7.62 -1.58 -13.16
N PHE A 41 -8.82 -0.98 -13.20
CA PHE A 41 -9.43 -0.44 -14.42
C PHE A 41 -9.31 1.09 -14.53
N LYS A 42 -8.68 1.76 -13.56
CA LYS A 42 -8.46 3.21 -13.62
C LYS A 42 -7.06 3.54 -14.15
N SER A 43 -6.92 4.72 -14.74
CA SER A 43 -5.62 5.30 -15.05
C SER A 43 -4.78 5.51 -13.79
N ALA A 44 -3.48 5.76 -13.96
CA ALA A 44 -2.60 6.07 -12.85
C ALA A 44 -3.15 7.26 -12.04
N THR A 45 -3.23 7.06 -10.74
CA THR A 45 -3.69 7.97 -9.71
C THR A 45 -2.70 9.13 -9.58
N THR A 46 -3.20 10.36 -9.55
CA THR A 46 -2.35 11.54 -9.33
C THR A 46 -1.94 11.66 -7.86
N LYS A 47 -0.92 12.49 -7.56
CA LYS A 47 -0.49 12.72 -6.16
C LYS A 47 -1.62 13.32 -5.30
N GLU A 48 -2.44 14.18 -5.90
CA GLU A 48 -3.61 14.78 -5.24
C GLU A 48 -4.68 13.73 -4.93
N GLU A 49 -4.92 12.79 -5.85
CA GLU A 49 -5.87 11.69 -5.64
C GLU A 49 -5.38 10.73 -4.55
N ILE A 50 -4.06 10.43 -4.50
CA ILE A 50 -3.46 9.68 -3.40
C ILE A 50 -3.80 10.39 -2.09
N GLN A 51 -3.47 11.68 -1.95
CA GLN A 51 -3.75 12.44 -0.74
C GLN A 51 -5.24 12.43 -0.36
N SER A 52 -6.14 12.50 -1.34
CA SER A 52 -7.58 12.41 -1.11
C SER A 52 -8.00 11.05 -0.53
N TYR A 53 -7.50 9.92 -1.06
CA TYR A 53 -7.80 8.60 -0.50
C TYR A 53 -7.34 8.47 0.95
N TRP A 54 -6.18 9.05 1.25
CA TRP A 54 -5.61 9.02 2.60
C TRP A 54 -6.32 9.98 3.57
N ASN A 55 -7.13 10.92 3.11
CA ASN A 55 -7.94 11.75 4.01
C ASN A 55 -9.11 10.99 4.62
N ASP A 56 -9.64 9.99 3.92
CA ASP A 56 -10.80 9.22 4.39
C ASP A 56 -10.44 8.25 5.55
N ILE A 57 -9.14 8.02 5.81
CA ILE A 57 -8.67 7.08 6.83
C ILE A 57 -8.94 7.55 8.27
N ASP A 58 -9.12 8.85 8.50
CA ASP A 58 -9.21 9.42 9.86
C ASP A 58 -10.36 8.81 10.66
N ASN A 59 -11.44 8.48 9.96
CA ASN A 59 -12.67 7.91 10.49
C ASN A 59 -12.60 6.40 10.74
N LEU A 60 -11.50 5.75 10.37
CA LEU A 60 -11.30 4.32 10.56
C LEU A 60 -10.77 4.02 11.96
N THR A 61 -11.24 2.91 12.54
CA THR A 61 -10.76 2.37 13.82
C THR A 61 -10.42 0.88 13.70
N ASP A 62 -9.75 0.34 14.72
CA ASP A 62 -9.38 -1.09 14.81
C ASP A 62 -8.65 -1.61 13.56
N ILE A 63 -7.76 -0.79 13.02
CA ILE A 63 -7.08 -1.04 11.76
C ILE A 63 -6.01 -2.12 11.96
N THR A 64 -6.05 -3.16 11.13
CA THR A 64 -4.99 -4.17 11.02
C THR A 64 -4.64 -4.36 9.56
N LEU A 65 -3.36 -4.40 9.23
CA LEU A 65 -2.88 -4.77 7.91
C LEU A 65 -1.86 -5.88 8.10
N ASP A 66 -2.15 -7.06 7.56
CA ASP A 66 -1.23 -8.20 7.49
C ASP A 66 -0.76 -8.40 6.06
N TYR A 67 0.42 -8.99 5.89
CA TYR A 67 0.98 -9.23 4.56
C TYR A 67 1.89 -10.46 4.52
N GLU A 68 2.03 -11.03 3.33
CA GLU A 68 2.96 -12.10 2.99
C GLU A 68 3.62 -11.78 1.63
N ILE A 69 4.95 -11.92 1.53
CA ILE A 69 5.65 -11.75 0.27
C ILE A 69 5.50 -13.04 -0.53
N TYR A 70 4.77 -12.98 -1.65
CA TYR A 70 4.57 -14.13 -2.52
C TYR A 70 5.73 -14.36 -3.49
N ALA A 71 6.31 -13.29 -4.03
CA ALA A 71 7.43 -13.38 -4.95
C ALA A 71 8.25 -12.09 -5.02
N ILE A 72 9.53 -12.23 -5.34
CA ILE A 72 10.40 -11.13 -5.72
C ILE A 72 11.13 -11.53 -7.00
N GLU A 73 10.98 -10.72 -8.04
CA GLU A 73 11.62 -10.91 -9.34
C GLU A 73 12.33 -9.61 -9.75
N ASN A 74 13.66 -9.63 -9.79
CA ASN A 74 14.53 -8.47 -10.05
C ASN A 74 14.31 -7.28 -9.10
N ASP A 75 13.48 -6.32 -9.49
CA ASP A 75 13.15 -5.10 -8.75
C ASP A 75 11.63 -5.01 -8.50
N VAL A 76 10.90 -6.11 -8.67
CA VAL A 76 9.44 -6.17 -8.49
C VAL A 76 9.10 -7.15 -7.36
N ALA A 77 8.25 -6.73 -6.44
CA ALA A 77 7.71 -7.57 -5.38
C ALA A 77 6.20 -7.77 -5.57
N CYS A 78 5.74 -9.01 -5.40
CA CYS A 78 4.34 -9.39 -5.30
C CYS A 78 4.05 -9.71 -3.83
N ILE A 79 3.10 -9.00 -3.24
CA ILE A 79 2.79 -9.08 -1.81
C ILE A 79 1.30 -9.29 -1.67
N HIS A 80 0.89 -10.38 -1.03
CA HIS A 80 -0.48 -10.53 -0.56
C HIS A 80 -0.67 -9.75 0.73
N TRP A 81 -1.85 -9.19 0.90
CA TRP A 81 -2.21 -8.46 2.09
C TRP A 81 -3.66 -8.68 2.46
N VAL A 82 -3.92 -8.59 3.76
CA VAL A 82 -5.25 -8.61 4.35
C VAL A 82 -5.39 -7.36 5.20
N ASN A 83 -6.39 -6.55 4.90
CA ASN A 83 -6.70 -5.37 5.69
C ASN A 83 -8.08 -5.50 6.34
N LYS A 84 -8.16 -5.15 7.63
CA LYS A 84 -9.42 -5.06 8.35
C LYS A 84 -9.49 -3.73 9.07
N TYR A 85 -10.66 -3.11 9.07
CA TYR A 85 -10.93 -1.87 9.79
C TYR A 85 -12.42 -1.76 10.12
N THR A 86 -12.74 -0.88 11.05
CA THR A 86 -14.11 -0.53 11.42
C THR A 86 -14.41 0.88 10.90
N TYR A 87 -15.55 1.06 10.25
CA TYR A 87 -16.06 2.35 9.80
C TYR A 87 -17.57 2.39 10.04
N GLN A 88 -18.06 3.45 10.72
CA GLN A 88 -19.48 3.61 11.06
C GLN A 88 -20.08 2.35 11.71
N GLU A 89 -19.40 1.81 12.73
CA GLU A 89 -19.78 0.59 13.47
C GLU A 89 -19.83 -0.71 12.65
N LYS A 90 -19.49 -0.66 11.36
CA LYS A 90 -19.38 -1.84 10.49
C LYS A 90 -17.92 -2.26 10.34
N ARG A 91 -17.67 -3.57 10.45
CA ARG A 91 -16.37 -4.18 10.16
C ARG A 91 -16.25 -4.45 8.67
N TYR A 92 -15.11 -4.07 8.10
CA TYR A 92 -14.72 -4.35 6.72
C TYR A 92 -13.52 -5.28 6.69
N HIS A 93 -13.50 -6.13 5.69
CA HIS A 93 -12.45 -7.11 5.44
C HIS A 93 -12.08 -7.08 3.97
N LEU A 94 -10.81 -6.79 3.71
CA LEU A 94 -10.24 -6.68 2.38
C LEU A 94 -9.11 -7.69 2.24
N ASP A 95 -9.06 -8.32 1.09
CA ASP A 95 -8.01 -9.25 0.67
C ASP A 95 -7.51 -8.80 -0.68
N GLY A 96 -6.19 -8.71 -0.84
CA GLY A 96 -5.61 -8.18 -2.07
C GLY A 96 -4.15 -8.49 -2.26
N VAL A 97 -3.65 -7.99 -3.39
CA VAL A 97 -2.25 -8.10 -3.77
C VAL A 97 -1.70 -6.75 -4.19
N PHE A 98 -0.48 -6.45 -3.75
CA PHE A 98 0.35 -5.37 -4.25
C PHE A 98 1.35 -5.91 -5.27
N MET A 99 1.57 -5.14 -6.34
CA MET A 99 2.72 -5.27 -7.21
C MET A 99 3.51 -3.97 -7.14
N ILE A 100 4.72 -4.06 -6.60
CA ILE A 100 5.56 -2.89 -6.30
C ILE A 100 6.86 -3.01 -7.06
N LYS A 101 7.19 -1.99 -7.86
CA LYS A 101 8.49 -1.87 -8.52
C LYS A 101 9.34 -0.86 -7.77
N PHE A 102 10.58 -1.24 -7.49
CA PHE A 102 11.56 -0.42 -6.79
C PHE A 102 12.64 0.10 -7.75
N ASP A 103 13.28 1.21 -7.37
CA ASP A 103 14.50 1.70 -8.02
C ASP A 103 15.78 1.17 -7.32
N GLU A 104 16.94 1.64 -7.78
CA GLU A 104 18.24 1.28 -7.20
C GLU A 104 18.42 1.75 -5.75
N PHE A 105 17.70 2.83 -5.35
CA PHE A 105 17.68 3.41 -4.00
C PHE A 105 16.60 2.79 -3.09
N LYS A 106 15.84 1.81 -3.60
CA LYS A 106 14.76 1.09 -2.92
C LYS A 106 13.50 1.92 -2.68
N ASN A 107 13.32 2.98 -3.46
CA ASN A 107 12.08 3.74 -3.48
C ASN A 107 11.04 3.05 -4.36
N CYS A 108 9.77 3.14 -3.98
CA CYS A 108 8.65 2.71 -4.83
C CYS A 108 8.52 3.65 -6.03
N ILE A 109 8.67 3.13 -7.24
CA ILE A 109 8.53 3.90 -8.50
C ILE A 109 7.26 3.56 -9.27
N GLU A 110 6.71 2.35 -9.06
CA GLU A 110 5.40 1.95 -9.58
C GLU A 110 4.69 1.07 -8.56
N PHE A 111 3.44 1.40 -8.27
CA PHE A 111 2.58 0.68 -7.33
C PHE A 111 1.28 0.30 -8.04
N ARG A 112 0.88 -0.97 -7.96
CA ARG A 112 -0.41 -1.47 -8.44
C ARG A 112 -1.05 -2.33 -7.39
N GLN A 113 -2.37 -2.28 -7.31
CA GLN A 113 -3.10 -3.17 -6.43
C GLN A 113 -4.39 -3.73 -7.03
N TRP A 114 -4.75 -4.91 -6.54
CA TRP A 114 -6.03 -5.57 -6.79
C TRP A 114 -6.54 -6.06 -5.46
N TRP A 115 -7.80 -5.76 -5.17
CA TRP A 115 -8.41 -6.17 -3.92
C TRP A 115 -9.89 -6.48 -4.13
N PHE A 116 -10.39 -7.32 -3.24
CA PHE A 116 -11.80 -7.56 -3.05
C PHE A 116 -12.17 -7.20 -1.61
N MET A 117 -13.41 -6.75 -1.40
CA MET A 117 -13.94 -6.40 -0.10
C MET A 117 -15.22 -7.20 0.13
N GLU A 118 -15.29 -7.87 1.28
CA GLU A 118 -16.47 -8.60 1.74
C GLU A 118 -17.56 -7.67 2.30
#